data_AF-G8BWL6-F1
#
_entry.id   AF-G8BWL6-F1
#
_cell.length_a   1.000
_cell.length_b   1.000
_cell.length_c   1.000
_cell.angle_alpha   90.00
_cell.angle_beta   90.00
_cell.angle_gamma   90.00
#
_symmetry.space_group_name_H-M   'P 1'
#
loop_
_entity.id
_entity.type
_entity.pdbx_description
1 polymer ?
#
loop_
_entity_poly.entity_id
_entity_poly.type
_entity_poly.pdbx_seq_one_letter_code
_entity_poly.pdbx_strand_id
1 'polypeptide(L)'
;MSLGGSCILSAIGGMVYKFDRNQVYERLPASQDIHLKYFKLDNSNDSKTTKQLNQTTATNKGIYNSKFIKFKNQVPVIFINFFKDFFESRSFILPINGIKELFNNFKVYMVPTLLTFIIYFLMYLLVSMAYFATITPVYTSLLLFLGPLGLIISLIHTVLQTNQLTMMFMRLSHFQNFVVKKYINQNDLQELIKNKPKPIKYYISPRTKYFWVYYLPKKLVKYVLGLLVFNMLFAISFAPIIGPFLFHFLIAPVITRIYVSKFFRLRGISNVERNQNFYLHLGRYTIIGLFAGLLENIPILSGFFLTSNTIAVTMWGIDEISKFE
;
A
#
# COMPACT_ATOMS: atom_id res chain seq x y z
N MET A 1 5.10 -25.88 5.03
CA MET A 1 4.83 -25.04 6.23
C MET A 1 3.32 -24.91 6.37
N SER A 2 2.75 -25.22 7.53
CA SER A 2 1.31 -25.07 7.75
C SER A 2 0.90 -23.60 7.62
N LEU A 3 -0.33 -23.35 7.17
CA LEU A 3 -0.95 -22.02 7.10
C LEU A 3 -0.76 -21.24 8.41
N GLY A 4 -0.83 -21.95 9.55
CA GLY A 4 -0.58 -21.41 10.89
C GLY A 4 0.82 -20.81 11.08
N GLY A 5 1.87 -21.46 10.56
CA GLY A 5 3.23 -20.92 10.63
C GLY A 5 3.39 -19.62 9.83
N SER A 6 2.75 -19.53 8.66
CA SER A 6 2.75 -18.32 7.84
C SER A 6 1.95 -17.18 8.47
N CYS A 7 0.83 -17.48 9.13
CA CYS A 7 0.06 -16.50 9.88
C CYS A 7 0.82 -15.95 11.10
N ILE A 8 1.55 -16.79 11.83
CA ILE A 8 2.35 -16.37 12.98
C ILE A 8 3.53 -15.48 12.54
N LEU A 9 4.26 -15.87 11.49
CA LEU A 9 5.32 -15.03 10.93
C LEU A 9 4.78 -13.70 10.39
N SER A 10 3.60 -13.70 9.75
CA SER A 10 2.94 -12.48 9.29
C SER A 10 2.48 -11.60 10.46
N ALA A 11 2.02 -12.20 11.57
CA ALA A 11 1.64 -11.48 12.78
C ALA A 11 2.85 -10.85 13.49
N ILE A 12 3.96 -11.58 13.61
CA ILE A 12 5.21 -11.09 14.20
C ILE A 12 5.81 -9.99 13.31
N GLY A 13 5.89 -10.22 11.99
CA GLY A 13 6.31 -9.21 11.02
C GLY A 13 5.41 -7.97 11.05
N GLY A 14 4.10 -8.15 11.22
CA GLY A 14 3.12 -7.08 11.38
C GLY A 14 3.29 -6.28 12.68
N MET A 15 3.68 -6.94 13.79
CA MET A 15 4.02 -6.26 15.04
C MET A 15 5.32 -5.46 14.89
N VAL A 16 6.38 -6.05 14.34
CA VAL A 16 7.65 -5.35 14.06
C VAL A 16 7.41 -4.14 13.15
N TYR A 17 6.60 -4.30 12.10
CA TYR A 17 6.19 -3.21 11.20
C TYR A 17 5.41 -2.10 11.92
N LYS A 18 4.57 -2.47 12.90
CA LYS A 18 3.80 -1.50 13.67
C LYS A 18 4.69 -0.65 14.57
N PHE A 19 5.88 -1.10 14.96
CA PHE A 19 6.80 -0.38 15.86
C PHE A 19 8.05 0.19 15.17
N ASP A 20 7.93 0.63 13.91
CA ASP A 20 8.99 1.42 13.28
C ASP A 20 9.29 2.68 14.13
N ARG A 21 10.53 2.80 14.62
CA ARG A 21 11.00 3.85 15.54
C ARG A 21 11.06 5.24 14.89
N ASN A 22 10.89 5.32 13.56
CA ASN A 22 10.98 6.56 12.79
C ASN A 22 9.64 7.27 12.57
N GLN A 23 8.63 7.05 13.42
CA GLN A 23 7.32 7.71 13.30
C GLN A 23 6.83 8.21 14.65
N VAL A 24 6.08 9.32 14.64
CA VAL A 24 5.47 9.91 15.84
C VAL A 24 4.01 9.46 15.93
N TYR A 25 3.56 9.16 17.13
CA TYR A 25 2.21 8.69 17.40
C TYR A 25 1.38 9.79 18.04
N GLU A 26 0.38 10.28 17.31
CA GLU A 26 -0.54 11.30 17.81
C GLU A 26 -1.96 10.76 17.87
N ARG A 27 -2.76 11.30 18.80
CA ARG A 27 -4.17 10.97 18.86
C ARG A 27 -4.89 11.67 17.71
N LEU A 28 -5.82 10.96 17.06
CA LEU A 28 -6.62 11.55 15.99
C LEU A 28 -7.43 12.74 16.53
N PRO A 29 -7.35 13.96 15.96
CA PRO A 29 -8.06 15.15 16.47
C PRO A 29 -9.57 14.92 16.63
N ALA A 30 -10.20 14.28 15.63
CA ALA A 30 -11.62 13.94 15.66
C ALA A 30 -12.03 12.94 16.79
N SER A 31 -11.06 12.30 17.46
CA SER A 31 -11.32 11.47 18.65
C SER A 31 -11.12 12.23 19.97
N GLN A 32 -10.49 13.41 19.93
CA GLN A 32 -10.24 14.28 21.08
C GLN A 32 -11.49 15.11 21.43
N ASP A 33 -12.25 15.56 20.44
CA ASP A 33 -13.47 16.38 20.63
C ASP A 33 -14.57 15.71 21.48
N ILE A 34 -14.56 14.37 21.55
CA ILE A 34 -15.52 13.59 22.34
C ILE A 34 -15.16 13.60 23.84
N HIS A 35 -13.89 13.83 24.18
CA HIS A 35 -13.45 13.94 25.58
C HIS A 35 -13.54 15.37 26.13
N LEU A 36 -13.31 16.39 25.31
CA LEU A 36 -13.25 17.79 25.76
C LEU A 36 -14.61 18.37 26.18
N LYS A 37 -15.72 17.69 25.90
CA LYS A 37 -17.07 18.13 26.31
C LYS A 37 -17.55 17.58 27.67
N TYR A 38 -16.78 16.71 28.32
CA TYR A 38 -17.14 16.13 29.63
C TYR A 38 -16.25 16.60 30.80
N PHE A 39 -15.34 17.57 30.58
CA PHE A 39 -14.41 18.03 31.62
C PHE A 39 -14.43 19.55 31.86
N LYS A 40 -15.54 20.23 31.56
CA LYS A 40 -15.73 21.63 31.97
C LYS A 40 -17.22 21.96 32.11
N LEU A 41 -17.81 21.47 33.18
CA LEU A 41 -19.04 22.00 33.77
C LEU A 41 -18.87 21.90 35.28
N ASP A 42 -18.10 22.82 35.85
CA ASP A 42 -18.59 23.55 37.01
C ASP A 42 -17.81 24.85 37.18
N ASN A 43 -18.54 25.87 37.61
CA ASN A 43 -18.16 27.26 37.86
C ASN A 43 -18.05 28.18 36.64
N SER A 44 -19.20 28.66 36.17
CA SER A 44 -19.52 30.10 36.31
C SER A 44 -20.98 30.36 35.98
N ASN A 45 -21.71 30.91 36.95
CA ASN A 45 -22.92 31.69 36.69
C ASN A 45 -22.58 32.77 35.66
N ASP A 46 -23.15 32.70 34.46
CA ASP A 46 -23.67 33.92 33.85
C ASP A 46 -24.66 33.66 32.72
N SER A 47 -25.70 34.47 32.77
CA SER A 47 -26.92 34.37 32.01
C SER A 47 -26.80 34.99 30.61
N LYS A 48 -27.29 34.22 29.63
CA LYS A 48 -28.09 34.67 28.48
C LYS A 48 -27.38 35.46 27.36
N THR A 49 -27.54 34.89 26.16
CA THR A 49 -27.61 35.56 24.84
C THR A 49 -26.31 35.83 24.07
N THR A 50 -25.61 34.76 23.66
CA THR A 50 -24.78 34.82 22.44
C THR A 50 -24.83 33.50 21.66
N LYS A 51 -25.63 33.53 20.58
CA LYS A 51 -25.59 32.71 19.35
C LYS A 51 -25.02 31.27 19.48
N GLN A 52 -25.95 30.33 19.57
CA GLN A 52 -25.78 28.90 19.27
C GLN A 52 -25.23 28.69 17.85
N LEU A 53 -23.91 28.63 17.71
CA LEU A 53 -23.26 28.05 16.53
C LEU A 53 -22.91 26.58 16.86
N ASN A 54 -23.73 25.67 16.35
CA ASN A 54 -23.41 24.26 16.09
C ASN A 54 -22.73 23.46 17.22
N GLN A 55 -23.37 23.42 18.39
CA GLN A 55 -23.17 22.30 19.31
C GLN A 55 -24.03 21.11 18.87
N THR A 56 -23.67 20.44 17.77
CA THR A 56 -24.16 19.08 17.53
C THR A 56 -23.64 18.19 18.66
N THR A 57 -24.53 17.83 19.57
CA THR A 57 -24.39 16.67 20.43
C THR A 57 -23.93 15.50 19.56
N ALA A 58 -22.76 14.96 19.88
CA ALA A 58 -22.21 13.77 19.24
C ALA A 58 -23.04 12.54 19.67
N THR A 59 -24.31 12.51 19.28
CA THR A 59 -25.08 11.27 19.27
C THR A 59 -24.40 10.32 18.30
N ASN A 60 -24.37 9.03 18.60
CA ASN A 60 -23.75 8.02 17.74
C ASN A 60 -24.25 8.16 16.29
N LYS A 61 -25.54 8.47 16.11
CA LYS A 61 -26.20 8.73 14.82
C LYS A 61 -25.56 9.90 14.05
N GLY A 62 -25.17 10.98 14.72
CA GLY A 62 -24.49 12.13 14.09
C GLY A 62 -23.08 11.83 13.56
N ILE A 63 -22.33 10.96 14.26
CA ILE A 63 -20.99 10.54 13.81
C ILE A 63 -21.07 9.71 12.53
N TYR A 64 -22.01 8.76 12.45
CA TYR A 64 -22.20 7.97 11.23
C TYR A 64 -22.70 8.84 10.07
N ASN A 65 -23.68 9.71 10.31
CA ASN A 65 -24.26 10.54 9.26
C ASN A 65 -23.24 11.51 8.64
N SER A 66 -22.46 12.22 9.47
CA SER A 66 -21.41 13.13 8.97
C SER A 66 -20.36 12.42 8.12
N LYS A 67 -19.99 11.18 8.49
CA LYS A 67 -19.02 10.37 7.74
C LYS A 67 -19.62 9.80 6.46
N PHE A 68 -20.91 9.44 6.48
CA PHE A 68 -21.64 8.99 5.31
C PHE A 68 -21.80 10.11 4.28
N ILE A 69 -22.17 11.33 4.70
CA ILE A 69 -22.25 12.50 3.83
C ILE A 69 -20.88 12.80 3.20
N LYS A 70 -19.82 12.79 4.01
CA LYS A 70 -18.45 12.98 3.48
C LYS A 70 -18.08 11.91 2.45
N PHE A 71 -18.42 10.65 2.71
CA PHE A 71 -18.19 9.56 1.76
C PHE A 71 -18.98 9.76 0.46
N LYS A 72 -20.29 10.02 0.56
CA LYS A 72 -21.18 10.29 -0.58
C LYS A 72 -20.65 11.41 -1.47
N ASN A 73 -20.13 12.49 -0.86
CA ASN A 73 -19.58 13.62 -1.60
C ASN A 73 -18.20 13.33 -2.21
N GLN A 74 -17.42 12.41 -1.62
CA GLN A 74 -16.08 12.06 -2.11
C GLN A 74 -16.11 11.07 -3.28
N VAL A 75 -17.05 10.14 -3.31
CA VAL A 75 -17.16 9.12 -4.37
C VAL A 75 -17.18 9.71 -5.79
N PRO A 76 -18.04 10.70 -6.13
CA PRO A 76 -18.07 11.24 -7.49
C PRO A 76 -16.77 11.97 -7.85
N VAL A 77 -16.16 12.69 -6.91
CA VAL A 77 -14.86 13.36 -7.13
C VAL A 77 -13.76 12.35 -7.41
N ILE A 78 -13.69 11.27 -6.63
CA ILE A 78 -12.72 10.19 -6.83
C ILE A 78 -12.93 9.54 -8.20
N PHE A 79 -14.18 9.31 -8.60
CA PHE A 79 -14.50 8.69 -9.88
C PHE A 79 -14.09 9.59 -11.06
N ILE A 80 -14.47 10.88 -11.03
CA ILE A 80 -14.09 11.85 -12.07
C ILE A 80 -12.57 11.97 -12.16
N ASN A 81 -11.90 12.15 -11.02
CA ASN A 81 -10.44 12.22 -10.98
C ASN A 81 -9.78 10.93 -11.45
N PHE A 82 -10.37 9.76 -11.15
CA PHE A 82 -9.85 8.48 -11.61
C PHE A 82 -9.80 8.43 -13.13
N PHE A 83 -10.91 8.71 -13.82
CA PHE A 83 -10.94 8.66 -15.29
C PHE A 83 -10.03 9.72 -15.91
N LYS A 84 -10.07 10.94 -15.37
CA LYS A 84 -9.19 12.03 -15.82
C LYS A 84 -7.72 11.62 -15.72
N ASP A 85 -7.27 11.23 -14.52
CA ASP A 85 -5.88 10.83 -14.30
C ASP A 85 -5.54 9.53 -15.05
N PHE A 86 -6.47 8.60 -15.23
CA PHE A 86 -6.22 7.34 -15.93
C PHE A 86 -5.96 7.54 -17.43
N PHE A 87 -6.63 8.50 -18.07
CA PHE A 87 -6.47 8.72 -19.52
C PHE A 87 -5.49 9.85 -19.86
N GLU A 88 -5.40 10.89 -19.03
CA GLU A 88 -4.53 12.04 -19.30
C GLU A 88 -3.10 11.86 -18.79
N SER A 89 -2.88 10.99 -17.79
CA SER A 89 -1.55 10.89 -17.20
C SER A 89 -0.59 10.11 -18.10
N ARG A 90 0.54 10.76 -18.44
CA ARG A 90 1.73 10.09 -19.03
C ARG A 90 2.46 9.20 -18.02
N SER A 91 1.80 8.83 -16.93
CA SER A 91 2.37 8.07 -15.82
C SER A 91 2.72 6.62 -16.20
N PHE A 92 2.23 6.10 -17.33
CA PHE A 92 2.65 4.80 -17.87
C PHE A 92 4.15 4.77 -18.26
N ILE A 93 4.75 5.92 -18.55
CA ILE A 93 6.17 6.02 -18.92
C ILE A 93 7.07 5.92 -17.67
N LEU A 94 6.53 6.14 -16.47
CA LEU A 94 7.32 6.24 -15.24
C LEU A 94 8.18 4.99 -14.97
N PRO A 95 7.66 3.75 -15.03
CA PRO A 95 8.50 2.56 -14.85
C PRO A 95 9.68 2.50 -15.83
N ILE A 96 9.48 2.93 -17.09
CA ILE A 96 10.54 2.99 -18.09
C ILE A 96 11.58 4.05 -17.73
N ASN A 97 11.15 5.21 -17.22
CA ASN A 97 12.07 6.24 -16.73
C ASN A 97 12.89 5.74 -15.54
N GLY A 98 12.30 4.94 -14.64
CA GLY A 98 13.05 4.28 -13.57
C GLY A 98 14.11 3.32 -14.09
N ILE A 99 13.86 2.64 -15.21
CA ILE A 99 14.86 1.76 -15.85
C ILE A 99 15.99 2.61 -16.41
N LYS A 100 15.65 3.66 -17.16
CA LYS A 100 16.64 4.60 -17.74
C LYS A 100 17.52 5.23 -16.66
N GLU A 101 16.91 5.70 -15.57
CA GLU A 101 17.61 6.30 -14.44
C GLU A 101 18.56 5.30 -13.77
N LEU A 102 18.10 4.06 -13.57
CA LEU A 102 18.94 3.00 -13.01
C LEU A 102 20.17 2.73 -13.89
N PHE A 103 19.99 2.63 -15.22
CA PHE A 103 21.09 2.37 -16.15
C PHE A 103 22.05 3.57 -16.28
N ASN A 104 21.53 4.79 -16.35
CA ASN A 104 22.36 6.00 -16.42
C ASN A 104 23.25 6.16 -15.18
N ASN A 105 22.71 5.81 -14.01
CA ASN A 105 23.41 5.91 -12.71
C ASN A 105 23.74 4.53 -12.14
N PHE A 106 24.10 3.57 -13.01
CA PHE A 106 24.27 2.16 -12.65
C PHE A 106 25.22 1.95 -11.47
N LYS A 107 26.37 2.66 -11.45
CA LYS A 107 27.38 2.53 -10.39
C LYS A 107 26.82 2.83 -8.99
N VAL A 108 25.88 3.76 -8.88
CA VAL A 108 25.29 4.19 -7.60
C VAL A 108 24.25 3.18 -7.11
N TYR A 109 23.46 2.63 -8.04
CA TYR A 109 22.32 1.75 -7.72
C TYR A 109 22.65 0.26 -7.77
N MET A 110 23.81 -0.13 -8.28
CA MET A 110 24.21 -1.53 -8.47
C MET A 110 24.16 -2.32 -7.15
N VAL A 111 24.77 -1.80 -6.08
CA VAL A 111 24.79 -2.49 -4.77
C VAL A 111 23.37 -2.67 -4.19
N PRO A 112 22.53 -1.62 -4.04
CA PRO A 112 21.14 -1.79 -3.61
C PRO A 112 20.32 -2.77 -4.48
N THR A 113 20.55 -2.73 -5.80
CA THR A 113 19.83 -3.55 -6.77
C THR A 113 20.23 -5.01 -6.66
N LEU A 114 21.53 -5.30 -6.60
CA LEU A 114 22.04 -6.66 -6.42
C LEU A 114 21.59 -7.25 -5.08
N LEU A 115 21.63 -6.47 -4.00
CA LEU A 115 21.13 -6.92 -2.69
C LEU A 115 19.63 -7.26 -2.75
N THR A 116 18.83 -6.38 -3.36
CA THR A 116 17.40 -6.64 -3.55
C THR A 116 17.16 -7.90 -4.38
N PHE A 117 17.95 -8.09 -5.44
CA PHE A 117 17.87 -9.24 -6.33
C PHE A 117 18.23 -10.55 -5.62
N ILE A 118 19.31 -10.57 -4.83
CA ILE A 118 19.72 -11.74 -4.04
C ILE A 118 18.63 -12.12 -3.03
N ILE A 119 18.10 -11.14 -2.31
CA ILE A 119 17.01 -11.37 -1.35
C ILE A 119 15.76 -11.87 -2.07
N TYR A 120 15.42 -11.29 -3.23
CA TYR A 120 14.32 -11.76 -4.06
C TYR A 120 14.52 -13.21 -4.47
N PHE A 121 15.70 -13.58 -4.97
CA PHE A 121 16.00 -14.94 -5.42
C PHE A 121 15.90 -15.95 -4.28
N LEU A 122 16.44 -15.62 -3.10
CA LEU A 122 16.31 -16.45 -1.91
C LEU A 122 14.83 -16.66 -1.51
N MET A 123 14.04 -15.57 -1.50
CA MET A 123 12.62 -15.65 -1.19
C MET A 123 11.83 -16.40 -2.27
N TYR A 124 12.20 -16.25 -3.54
CA TYR A 124 11.60 -16.96 -4.66
C TYR A 124 11.84 -18.46 -4.56
N LEU A 125 13.08 -18.89 -4.27
CA LEU A 125 13.39 -20.31 -4.03
C LEU A 125 12.58 -20.89 -2.87
N LEU A 126 12.51 -20.19 -1.75
CA LEU A 126 11.75 -20.63 -0.58
C LEU A 126 10.26 -20.78 -0.88
N VAL A 127 9.66 -19.76 -1.52
CA VAL A 127 8.24 -19.80 -1.90
C VAL A 127 7.99 -20.88 -2.94
N SER A 128 8.87 -21.03 -3.93
CA SER A 128 8.76 -22.03 -4.98
C SER A 128 8.84 -23.46 -4.42
N MET A 129 9.75 -23.74 -3.48
CA MET A 129 9.81 -25.05 -2.80
C MET A 129 8.52 -25.36 -2.05
N ALA A 130 7.99 -24.38 -1.30
CA ALA A 130 6.73 -24.57 -0.58
C ALA A 130 5.54 -24.78 -1.53
N TYR A 131 5.46 -24.01 -2.61
CA TYR A 131 4.39 -24.10 -3.61
C TYR A 131 4.47 -25.40 -4.40
N PHE A 132 5.67 -25.82 -4.79
CA PHE A 132 5.90 -27.08 -5.48
C PHE A 132 5.51 -28.28 -4.63
N ALA A 133 5.80 -28.26 -3.33
CA ALA A 133 5.43 -29.35 -2.42
C ALA A 133 3.92 -29.43 -2.10
N THR A 134 3.18 -28.32 -2.17
CA THR A 134 1.80 -28.25 -1.67
C THR A 134 0.74 -28.09 -2.75
N ILE A 135 0.98 -27.22 -3.73
CA ILE A 135 -0.05 -26.77 -4.68
C ILE A 135 0.19 -27.36 -6.08
N THR A 136 1.45 -27.49 -6.51
CA THR A 136 1.78 -27.98 -7.86
C THR A 136 1.21 -29.37 -8.18
N PRO A 137 1.19 -30.37 -7.25
CA PRO A 137 0.58 -31.67 -7.52
C PRO A 137 -0.91 -31.60 -7.88
N VAL A 138 -1.63 -30.59 -7.38
CA VAL A 138 -3.03 -30.34 -7.77
C VAL A 138 -3.10 -29.91 -9.23
N TYR A 139 -2.20 -29.03 -9.68
CA TYR A 139 -2.14 -28.59 -11.08
C TYR A 139 -1.58 -29.64 -12.04
N THR A 140 -0.77 -30.58 -11.57
CA THR A 140 -0.32 -31.71 -12.41
C THR A 140 -1.47 -32.60 -12.85
N SER A 141 -2.65 -32.53 -12.21
CA SER A 141 -3.87 -33.19 -12.71
C SER A 141 -4.27 -32.71 -14.13
N LEU A 142 -3.85 -31.51 -14.55
CA LEU A 142 -4.02 -31.04 -15.93
C LEU A 142 -3.32 -31.94 -16.95
N LEU A 143 -2.28 -32.69 -16.56
CA LEU A 143 -1.64 -33.71 -17.39
C LEU A 143 -2.64 -34.78 -17.83
N LEU A 144 -3.61 -35.14 -16.97
CA LEU A 144 -4.61 -36.16 -17.28
C LEU A 144 -5.57 -35.69 -18.37
N PHE A 145 -5.89 -34.40 -18.42
CA PHE A 145 -6.86 -33.84 -19.37
C PHE A 145 -6.23 -33.37 -20.68
N LEU A 146 -5.04 -32.75 -20.60
CA LEU A 146 -4.38 -32.06 -21.73
C LEU A 146 -3.09 -32.77 -22.17
N GLY A 147 -2.75 -33.91 -21.57
CA GLY A 147 -1.49 -34.61 -21.83
C GLY A 147 -0.27 -33.75 -21.50
N PRO A 148 0.86 -33.90 -22.24
CA PRO A 148 2.10 -33.16 -21.99
C PRO A 148 1.94 -31.63 -21.98
N LEU A 149 1.00 -31.08 -22.75
CA LEU A 149 0.72 -29.64 -22.76
C LEU A 149 0.20 -29.15 -21.40
N GLY A 150 -0.61 -29.97 -20.72
CA GLY A 150 -1.09 -29.67 -19.36
C GLY A 150 0.03 -29.53 -18.35
N LEU A 151 1.10 -30.33 -18.48
CA LEU A 151 2.29 -30.22 -17.64
C LEU A 151 3.03 -28.91 -17.89
N ILE A 152 3.24 -28.52 -19.16
CA ILE A 152 3.89 -27.25 -19.52
C ILE A 152 3.11 -26.06 -18.95
N ILE A 153 1.78 -26.07 -19.10
CA ILE A 153 0.90 -25.03 -18.54
C ILE A 153 1.02 -24.97 -17.01
N SER A 154 1.03 -26.13 -16.34
CA SER A 154 1.20 -26.22 -14.88
C SER A 154 2.56 -25.65 -14.42
N LEU A 155 3.64 -25.94 -15.14
CA LEU A 155 4.97 -25.39 -14.83
C LEU A 155 5.02 -23.88 -15.01
N ILE A 156 4.52 -23.36 -16.14
CA ILE A 156 4.46 -21.91 -16.40
C ILE A 156 3.61 -21.21 -15.32
N HIS A 157 2.44 -21.76 -15.01
CA HIS A 157 1.56 -21.23 -13.98
C HIS A 157 2.25 -21.23 -12.61
N THR A 158 2.96 -22.30 -12.27
CA THR A 158 3.73 -22.40 -11.02
C THR A 158 4.76 -21.29 -10.91
N VAL A 159 5.56 -21.06 -11.96
CA VAL A 159 6.58 -19.99 -12.01
C VAL A 159 5.96 -18.59 -11.86
N LEU A 160 4.84 -18.33 -12.54
CA LEU A 160 4.15 -17.04 -12.44
C LEU A 160 3.55 -16.80 -11.05
N GLN A 161 2.90 -17.82 -10.49
CA GLN A 161 2.23 -17.72 -9.19
C GLN A 161 3.23 -17.59 -8.04
N THR A 162 4.34 -18.32 -8.08
CA THR A 162 5.41 -18.17 -7.07
C THR A 162 6.07 -16.80 -7.17
N ASN A 163 6.32 -16.29 -8.38
CA ASN A 163 6.84 -14.93 -8.58
C ASN A 163 5.92 -13.88 -7.96
N GLN A 164 4.60 -13.97 -8.21
CA GLN A 164 3.60 -13.07 -7.64
C GLN A 164 3.62 -13.08 -6.09
N LEU A 165 3.63 -14.26 -5.49
CA LEU A 165 3.67 -14.42 -4.03
C LEU A 165 4.95 -13.83 -3.44
N THR A 166 6.10 -14.08 -4.06
CA THR A 166 7.38 -13.48 -3.67
C THR A 166 7.34 -11.96 -3.77
N MET A 167 6.78 -11.41 -4.85
CA MET A 167 6.70 -9.96 -5.04
C MET A 167 5.78 -9.28 -4.02
N MET A 168 4.68 -9.93 -3.60
CA MET A 168 3.87 -9.42 -2.48
C MET A 168 4.71 -9.22 -1.21
N PHE A 169 5.56 -10.18 -0.86
CA PHE A 169 6.46 -10.07 0.29
C PHE A 169 7.51 -8.97 0.08
N MET A 170 8.18 -8.99 -1.07
CA MET A 170 9.26 -8.04 -1.36
C MET A 170 8.79 -6.58 -1.38
N ARG A 171 7.58 -6.30 -1.91
CA ARG A 171 6.98 -4.95 -1.91
C ARG A 171 6.79 -4.41 -0.49
N LEU A 172 6.31 -5.24 0.43
CA LEU A 172 6.04 -4.87 1.83
C LEU A 172 7.32 -4.73 2.67
N SER A 173 8.43 -5.33 2.23
CA SER A 173 9.72 -5.22 2.90
C SER A 173 10.26 -3.77 2.92
N HIS A 174 11.04 -3.47 3.96
CA HIS A 174 11.69 -2.18 4.14
C HIS A 174 12.98 -2.01 3.33
N PHE A 175 13.46 -3.04 2.62
CA PHE A 175 14.72 -2.99 1.87
C PHE A 175 14.76 -1.86 0.85
N GLN A 176 13.61 -1.56 0.24
CA GLN A 176 13.50 -0.48 -0.74
C GLN A 176 13.64 0.93 -0.14
N ASN A 177 13.52 1.11 1.17
CA ASN A 177 13.77 2.42 1.80
C ASN A 177 15.20 2.90 1.55
N PHE A 178 16.15 1.98 1.43
CA PHE A 178 17.54 2.32 1.12
C PHE A 178 17.69 2.88 -0.30
N VAL A 179 16.99 2.29 -1.27
CA VAL A 179 16.96 2.77 -2.67
C VAL A 179 16.41 4.19 -2.75
N VAL A 180 15.29 4.46 -2.07
CA VAL A 180 14.69 5.81 -2.01
C VAL A 180 15.67 6.84 -1.45
N LYS A 181 16.35 6.52 -0.33
CA LYS A 181 17.36 7.42 0.27
C LYS A 181 18.55 7.66 -0.66
N LYS A 182 19.03 6.60 -1.34
CA LYS A 182 20.13 6.72 -2.30
C LYS A 182 19.77 7.62 -3.48
N TYR A 183 18.55 7.50 -4.01
CA TYR A 183 18.07 8.37 -5.09
C TYR A 183 18.07 9.85 -4.66
N ILE A 184 17.57 10.14 -3.47
CA ILE A 184 17.49 11.51 -2.96
C ILE A 184 18.88 12.10 -2.73
N ASN A 185 19.80 11.30 -2.16
CA ASN A 185 21.17 11.75 -1.92
C ASN A 185 21.94 11.99 -3.22
N GLN A 186 21.67 11.22 -4.27
CA GLN A 186 22.36 11.33 -5.56
C GLN A 186 21.93 12.59 -6.35
N ASN A 187 20.69 13.04 -6.17
CA ASN A 187 20.13 14.20 -6.85
C ASN A 187 20.18 15.48 -5.99
N ASP A 188 20.95 15.48 -4.89
CA ASP A 188 21.06 16.59 -3.93
C ASP A 188 19.73 17.09 -3.35
N LEU A 189 18.71 16.24 -3.34
CA LEU A 189 17.36 16.56 -2.84
C LEU A 189 17.21 16.40 -1.32
N GLN A 190 18.33 16.46 -0.58
CA GLN A 190 18.32 16.23 0.86
C GLN A 190 17.51 17.28 1.63
N GLU A 191 17.45 18.51 1.10
CA GLU A 191 16.63 19.60 1.65
C GLU A 191 15.15 19.22 1.71
N LEU A 192 14.69 18.34 0.81
CA LEU A 192 13.32 17.85 0.83
C LEU A 192 13.02 16.97 2.07
N ILE A 193 14.03 16.53 2.82
CA ILE A 193 13.85 15.60 3.95
C ILE A 193 14.43 16.16 5.24
N LYS A 194 15.59 16.80 5.19
CA LYS A 194 16.45 17.11 6.36
C LYS A 194 15.74 17.91 7.46
N ASN A 195 14.78 18.76 7.09
CA ASN A 195 14.06 19.65 8.01
C ASN A 195 12.58 19.29 8.17
N LYS A 196 12.12 18.16 7.62
CA LYS A 196 10.71 17.80 7.69
C LYS A 196 10.41 16.97 8.95
N PRO A 197 9.21 17.16 9.55
CA PRO A 197 8.85 16.46 10.78
C PRO A 197 8.80 14.94 10.54
N LYS A 198 9.01 14.16 11.60
CA LYS A 198 8.81 12.71 11.54
C LYS A 198 7.35 12.40 11.14
N PRO A 199 7.09 11.37 10.33
CA PRO A 199 5.75 11.06 9.87
C PRO A 199 4.81 10.76 11.05
N ILE A 200 3.67 11.44 11.08
CA ILE A 200 2.66 11.28 12.12
C ILE A 200 1.74 10.12 11.76
N LYS A 201 1.60 9.17 12.69
CA LYS A 201 0.65 8.07 12.60
C LYS A 201 -0.45 8.29 13.63
N TYR A 202 -1.60 8.74 13.15
CA TYR A 202 -2.75 8.94 14.01
C TYR A 202 -3.28 7.60 14.54
N TYR A 203 -3.37 7.49 15.86
CA TYR A 203 -4.01 6.37 16.55
C TYR A 203 -5.26 6.85 17.29
N ILE A 204 -6.13 5.89 17.60
CA ILE A 204 -7.35 6.13 18.39
C ILE A 204 -7.23 5.30 19.65
N SER A 205 -7.37 5.95 20.80
CA SER A 205 -7.20 5.31 22.10
C SER A 205 -8.39 4.38 22.41
N PRO A 206 -8.15 3.14 22.87
CA PRO A 206 -9.19 2.22 23.33
C PRO A 206 -10.04 2.75 24.50
N ARG A 207 -9.58 3.79 25.19
CA ARG A 207 -10.31 4.40 26.32
C ARG A 207 -11.49 5.29 25.88
N THR A 208 -11.58 5.64 24.60
CA THR A 208 -12.60 6.56 24.09
C THR A 208 -13.89 5.82 23.69
N LYS A 209 -15.08 6.40 23.93
CA LYS A 209 -16.35 5.85 23.41
C LYS A 209 -16.35 5.75 21.87
N TYR A 210 -15.69 6.71 21.21
CA TYR A 210 -15.47 6.71 19.77
C TYR A 210 -14.79 5.42 19.25
N PHE A 211 -13.85 4.88 20.03
CA PHE A 211 -13.16 3.65 19.68
C PHE A 211 -14.13 2.48 19.57
N TRP A 212 -14.91 2.24 20.62
CA TRP A 212 -15.79 1.06 20.71
C TRP A 212 -17.01 1.16 19.81
N VAL A 213 -17.62 2.35 19.73
CA VAL A 213 -18.88 2.51 18.99
C VAL A 213 -18.65 2.60 17.48
N TYR A 214 -17.65 3.36 17.04
CA TYR A 214 -17.48 3.68 15.62
C TYR A 214 -16.22 3.06 15.02
N TYR A 215 -15.05 3.28 15.65
CA TYR A 215 -13.79 2.90 15.04
C TYR A 215 -13.59 1.38 14.95
N LEU A 216 -13.84 0.66 16.04
CA LEU A 216 -13.64 -0.79 16.12
C LEU A 216 -14.58 -1.54 15.16
N PRO A 217 -15.91 -1.33 15.15
CA PRO A 217 -16.80 -2.00 14.20
C PRO A 217 -16.44 -1.67 12.74
N LYS A 218 -16.17 -0.39 12.44
CA LYS A 218 -15.75 0.02 11.09
C LYS A 218 -14.47 -0.68 10.64
N LYS A 219 -13.49 -0.79 11.53
CA LYS A 219 -12.19 -1.41 11.24
C LYS A 219 -12.31 -2.92 11.10
N LEU A 220 -13.15 -3.56 11.91
CA LEU A 220 -13.49 -4.97 11.80
C LEU A 220 -14.15 -5.27 10.45
N VAL A 221 -15.20 -4.53 10.08
CA VAL A 221 -15.85 -4.66 8.77
C VAL A 221 -14.84 -4.46 7.63
N LYS A 222 -13.98 -3.45 7.73
CA LYS A 222 -12.93 -3.21 6.73
C LYS A 222 -11.97 -4.39 6.59
N TYR A 223 -11.57 -5.04 7.69
CA TYR A 223 -10.67 -6.18 7.64
C TYR A 223 -11.35 -7.45 7.14
N VAL A 224 -12.59 -7.71 7.56
CA VAL A 224 -13.38 -8.84 7.05
C VAL A 224 -13.61 -8.70 5.55
N LEU A 225 -14.04 -7.52 5.10
CA LEU A 225 -14.23 -7.25 3.67
C LEU A 225 -12.90 -7.32 2.91
N GLY A 226 -11.82 -6.79 3.49
CA GLY A 226 -10.48 -6.89 2.90
C GLY A 226 -9.99 -8.33 2.75
N LEU A 227 -10.27 -9.19 3.73
CA LEU A 227 -9.95 -10.62 3.68
C LEU A 227 -10.78 -11.34 2.62
N LEU A 228 -12.07 -11.04 2.53
CA LEU A 228 -12.96 -11.58 1.50
C LEU A 228 -12.48 -11.19 0.10
N VAL A 229 -12.19 -9.90 -0.12
CA VAL A 229 -11.63 -9.40 -1.38
C VAL A 229 -10.30 -10.09 -1.68
N PHE A 230 -9.40 -10.21 -0.71
CA PHE A 230 -8.13 -10.91 -0.90
C PHE A 230 -8.34 -12.38 -1.31
N ASN A 231 -9.24 -13.11 -0.66
CA ASN A 231 -9.56 -14.50 -1.01
C ASN A 231 -10.18 -14.61 -2.41
N MET A 232 -11.05 -13.68 -2.81
CA MET A 232 -11.60 -13.64 -4.17
C MET A 232 -10.51 -13.40 -5.21
N LEU A 233 -9.63 -12.42 -4.99
CA LEU A 233 -8.50 -12.17 -5.89
C LEU A 233 -7.54 -13.37 -5.94
N PHE A 234 -7.29 -14.01 -4.80
CA PHE A 234 -6.46 -15.21 -4.74
C PHE A 234 -7.10 -16.38 -5.49
N ALA A 235 -8.42 -16.57 -5.38
CA ALA A 235 -9.15 -17.57 -6.16
C ALA A 235 -9.07 -17.30 -7.67
N ILE A 236 -9.20 -16.04 -8.09
CA ILE A 236 -9.00 -15.62 -9.48
C ILE A 236 -7.59 -15.97 -9.97
N SER A 237 -6.57 -15.82 -9.10
CA SER A 237 -5.19 -16.13 -9.46
C SER A 237 -4.94 -17.61 -9.77
N PHE A 238 -5.83 -18.52 -9.35
CA PHE A 238 -5.72 -19.95 -9.65
C PHE A 238 -6.14 -20.31 -11.09
N ALA A 239 -6.68 -19.37 -11.87
CA ALA A 239 -6.85 -19.57 -13.30
C ALA A 239 -5.47 -19.76 -13.97
N PRO A 240 -5.21 -20.89 -14.66
CA PRO A 240 -3.91 -21.12 -15.26
C PRO A 240 -3.51 -20.00 -16.23
N ILE A 241 -2.26 -19.55 -16.12
CA ILE A 241 -1.64 -18.47 -16.92
C ILE A 241 -2.30 -17.09 -16.73
N ILE A 242 -3.59 -16.93 -17.00
CA ILE A 242 -4.30 -15.64 -16.99
C ILE A 242 -4.50 -15.10 -15.57
N GLY A 243 -4.70 -15.99 -14.59
CA GLY A 243 -4.98 -15.63 -13.20
C GLY A 243 -3.94 -14.69 -12.59
N PRO A 244 -2.63 -15.01 -12.61
CA PRO A 244 -1.59 -14.15 -12.07
C PRO A 244 -1.52 -12.75 -12.71
N PHE A 245 -1.75 -12.64 -14.03
CA PHE A 245 -1.81 -11.35 -14.71
C PHE A 245 -3.02 -10.54 -14.26
N LEU A 246 -4.19 -11.17 -14.18
CA LEU A 246 -5.42 -10.50 -13.78
C LEU A 246 -5.37 -10.07 -12.31
N PHE A 247 -4.75 -10.89 -11.45
CA PHE A 247 -4.47 -10.50 -10.06
C PHE A 247 -3.64 -9.21 -10.00
N HIS A 248 -2.52 -9.14 -10.73
CA HIS A 248 -1.67 -7.94 -10.78
C HIS A 248 -2.41 -6.70 -11.28
N PHE A 249 -3.23 -6.87 -12.32
CA PHE A 249 -4.07 -5.79 -12.84
C PHE A 249 -5.02 -5.25 -11.76
N LEU A 250 -5.69 -6.14 -11.00
CA LEU A 250 -6.61 -5.74 -9.94
C LEU A 250 -5.92 -5.09 -8.73
N ILE A 251 -4.69 -5.49 -8.40
CA ILE A 251 -3.93 -4.90 -7.28
C ILE A 251 -3.07 -3.70 -7.68
N ALA A 252 -3.06 -3.29 -8.95
CA ALA A 252 -2.25 -2.20 -9.49
C ALA A 252 -2.21 -0.93 -8.60
N PRO A 253 -3.33 -0.30 -8.20
CA PRO A 253 -3.28 0.90 -7.37
C PRO A 253 -2.61 0.66 -6.00
N VAL A 254 -2.73 -0.55 -5.46
CA VAL A 254 -2.10 -0.93 -4.19
C VAL A 254 -0.58 -1.05 -4.34
N ILE A 255 -0.09 -1.56 -5.47
CA ILE A 255 1.36 -1.64 -5.78
C ILE A 255 1.99 -0.24 -5.69
N THR A 256 1.45 0.72 -6.43
CA THR A 256 1.95 2.11 -6.41
C THR A 256 1.85 2.74 -5.02
N ARG A 257 0.74 2.48 -4.31
CA ARG A 257 0.56 2.96 -2.94
C ARG A 257 1.69 2.48 -2.02
N ILE A 258 2.12 1.23 -2.14
CA ILE A 258 3.21 0.68 -1.34
C ILE A 258 4.52 1.40 -1.66
N TYR A 259 4.85 1.61 -2.94
CA TYR A 259 6.07 2.30 -3.36
C TYR A 259 6.12 3.76 -2.91
N VAL A 260 5.08 4.54 -3.23
CA VAL A 260 4.99 5.96 -2.83
C VAL A 260 5.05 6.12 -1.32
N SER A 261 4.45 5.19 -0.57
CA SER A 261 4.39 5.32 0.88
C SER A 261 5.77 5.41 1.53
N LYS A 262 6.82 4.85 0.90
CA LYS A 262 8.19 4.88 1.40
C LYS A 262 8.75 6.30 1.33
N PHE A 263 8.62 6.94 0.17
CA PHE A 263 9.00 8.33 -0.04
C PHE A 263 8.17 9.30 0.84
N PHE A 264 6.85 9.20 0.83
CA PHE A 264 5.98 10.07 1.63
C PHE A 264 6.24 9.97 3.14
N ARG A 265 6.69 8.82 3.64
CA ARG A 265 7.10 8.69 5.05
C ARG A 265 8.39 9.44 5.36
N LEU A 266 9.36 9.42 4.45
CA LEU A 266 10.60 10.20 4.62
C LEU A 266 10.30 11.71 4.62
N ARG A 267 9.31 12.14 3.85
CA ARG A 267 8.83 13.53 3.81
C ARG A 267 8.01 13.96 5.04
N GLY A 268 7.65 13.03 5.93
CA GLY A 268 6.86 13.35 7.12
C GLY A 268 5.34 13.36 6.92
N ILE A 269 4.84 12.94 5.76
CA ILE A 269 3.40 13.00 5.43
C ILE A 269 2.60 12.03 6.30
N SER A 270 1.52 12.54 6.91
CA SER A 270 0.70 11.77 7.85
C SER A 270 0.01 10.58 7.18
N ASN A 271 -0.38 9.56 7.96
CA ASN A 271 -1.11 8.41 7.40
C ASN A 271 -2.49 8.77 6.84
N VAL A 272 -3.12 9.84 7.34
CA VAL A 272 -4.43 10.32 6.87
C VAL A 272 -4.28 11.02 5.54
N GLU A 273 -3.31 11.92 5.43
CA GLU A 273 -3.01 12.69 4.22
C GLU A 273 -2.55 11.77 3.08
N ARG A 274 -1.64 10.82 3.35
CA ARG A 274 -1.26 9.79 2.35
C ARG A 274 -2.46 9.01 1.82
N ASN A 275 -3.42 8.73 2.69
CA ASN A 275 -4.63 8.01 2.30
C ASN A 275 -5.58 8.90 1.49
N GLN A 276 -5.65 10.20 1.78
CA GLN A 276 -6.40 11.16 0.96
C GLN A 276 -5.76 11.32 -0.42
N ASN A 277 -4.44 11.50 -0.50
CA ASN A 277 -3.70 11.60 -1.75
C ASN A 277 -3.93 10.38 -2.65
N PHE A 278 -3.91 9.18 -2.06
CA PHE A 278 -4.19 7.93 -2.78
C PHE A 278 -5.56 7.93 -3.47
N TYR A 279 -6.61 8.41 -2.78
CA TYR A 279 -7.96 8.44 -3.36
C TYR A 279 -8.13 9.60 -4.36
N LEU A 280 -7.48 10.73 -4.12
CA LEU A 280 -7.55 11.90 -5.01
C LEU A 280 -6.91 11.63 -6.37
N HIS A 281 -5.83 10.84 -6.41
CA HIS A 281 -5.06 10.52 -7.62
C HIS A 281 -5.15 9.04 -8.03
N LEU A 282 -6.26 8.37 -7.70
CA LEU A 282 -6.40 6.92 -7.85
C LEU A 282 -6.11 6.43 -9.28
N GLY A 283 -6.43 7.23 -10.30
CA GLY A 283 -6.12 6.94 -11.71
C GLY A 283 -4.62 6.80 -11.96
N ARG A 284 -3.81 7.79 -11.52
CA ARG A 284 -2.34 7.73 -11.64
C ARG A 284 -1.76 6.54 -10.90
N TYR A 285 -2.22 6.31 -9.67
CA TYR A 285 -1.79 5.14 -8.86
C TYR A 285 -2.06 3.84 -9.61
N THR A 286 -3.20 3.74 -10.31
CA THR A 286 -3.59 2.55 -11.07
C THR A 286 -2.68 2.34 -12.29
N ILE A 287 -2.47 3.36 -13.13
CA ILE A 287 -1.60 3.20 -14.31
C ILE A 287 -0.18 2.84 -13.92
N ILE A 288 0.42 3.59 -12.99
CA ILE A 288 1.80 3.35 -12.54
C ILE A 288 1.95 1.91 -12.06
N GLY A 289 0.96 1.43 -11.30
CA GLY A 289 0.99 0.13 -10.69
C GLY A 289 0.74 -0.99 -11.69
N LEU A 290 -0.04 -0.73 -12.74
CA LEU A 290 -0.28 -1.64 -13.83
C LEU A 290 1.03 -1.90 -14.57
N PHE A 291 1.72 -0.85 -15.02
CA PHE A 291 2.98 -1.00 -15.77
C PHE A 291 4.12 -1.51 -14.88
N ALA A 292 4.21 -1.05 -13.63
CA ALA A 292 5.17 -1.59 -12.66
C ALA A 292 4.92 -3.09 -12.41
N GLY A 293 3.66 -3.47 -12.22
CA GLY A 293 3.24 -4.86 -12.02
C GLY A 293 3.52 -5.75 -13.23
N LEU A 294 3.33 -5.25 -14.46
CA LEU A 294 3.66 -5.97 -15.69
C LEU A 294 5.16 -6.27 -15.81
N LEU A 295 6.03 -5.29 -15.50
CA LEU A 295 7.48 -5.52 -15.50
C LEU A 295 7.87 -6.55 -14.43
N GLU A 296 7.27 -6.44 -13.24
CA GLU A 296 7.52 -7.37 -12.14
C GLU A 296 6.93 -8.78 -12.36
N ASN A 297 6.07 -8.96 -13.37
CA ASN A 297 5.59 -10.28 -13.76
C ASN A 297 6.64 -11.11 -14.52
N ILE A 298 7.69 -10.47 -15.07
CA ILE A 298 8.79 -11.16 -15.73
C ILE A 298 9.60 -11.89 -14.66
N PRO A 299 9.45 -13.22 -14.52
CA PRO A 299 10.11 -13.96 -13.44
C PRO A 299 11.62 -13.81 -13.57
N ILE A 300 12.35 -14.05 -12.48
CA ILE A 300 13.81 -13.89 -12.39
C ILE A 300 14.21 -12.40 -12.35
N LEU A 301 13.69 -11.56 -13.24
CA LEU A 301 14.03 -10.12 -13.30
C LEU A 301 13.22 -9.24 -12.33
N SER A 302 12.19 -9.78 -11.67
CA SER A 302 11.30 -9.01 -10.80
C SER A 302 12.03 -8.27 -9.67
N GLY A 303 13.10 -8.86 -9.11
CA GLY A 303 13.92 -8.20 -8.10
C GLY A 303 14.65 -6.94 -8.60
N PHE A 304 15.03 -6.93 -9.88
CA PHE A 304 15.60 -5.75 -10.55
C PHE A 304 14.51 -4.72 -10.85
N PHE A 305 13.37 -5.14 -11.40
CA PHE A 305 12.26 -4.23 -11.68
C PHE A 305 11.68 -3.61 -10.40
N LEU A 306 11.76 -4.29 -9.26
CA LEU A 306 11.39 -3.75 -7.96
C LEU A 306 12.19 -2.49 -7.59
N THR A 307 13.51 -2.48 -7.81
CA THR A 307 14.34 -1.30 -7.51
C THR A 307 14.08 -0.19 -8.52
N SER A 308 14.01 -0.54 -9.80
CA SER A 308 13.69 0.39 -10.88
C SER A 308 12.34 1.10 -10.68
N ASN A 309 11.29 0.34 -10.34
CA ASN A 309 9.97 0.88 -10.04
C ASN A 309 9.96 1.73 -8.77
N THR A 310 10.77 1.36 -7.76
CA THR A 310 10.95 2.20 -6.56
C THR A 310 11.57 3.55 -6.91
N ILE A 311 12.57 3.59 -7.79
CA ILE A 311 13.18 4.83 -8.30
C ILE A 311 12.14 5.65 -9.06
N ALA A 312 11.46 5.05 -10.05
CA ALA A 312 10.42 5.72 -10.84
C ALA A 312 9.34 6.38 -9.98
N VAL A 313 8.84 5.66 -8.98
CA VAL A 313 7.80 6.17 -8.08
C VAL A 313 8.34 7.24 -7.13
N THR A 314 9.62 7.19 -6.77
CA THR A 314 10.28 8.25 -5.99
C THR A 314 10.39 9.53 -6.80
N MET A 315 10.82 9.43 -8.08
CA MET A 315 10.85 10.55 -9.02
C MET A 315 9.48 11.22 -9.12
N TRP A 316 8.44 10.42 -9.40
CA TRP A 316 7.08 10.94 -9.46
C TRP A 316 6.62 11.56 -8.14
N GLY A 317 6.94 10.93 -7.01
CA GLY A 317 6.61 11.47 -5.69
C GLY A 317 7.21 12.85 -5.45
N ILE A 318 8.44 13.08 -5.92
CA ILE A 318 9.11 14.38 -5.85
C ILE A 318 8.41 15.40 -6.75
N ASP A 319 8.14 15.04 -8.01
CA ASP A 319 7.46 15.90 -8.99
C ASP A 319 6.03 16.28 -8.56
N GLU A 320 5.35 15.38 -7.83
CA GLU A 320 4.01 15.66 -7.32
C GLU A 320 4.07 16.67 -6.17
N ILE A 321 5.07 16.57 -5.30
CA ILE A 321 5.22 17.47 -4.16
C ILE A 321 5.70 18.85 -4.57
N SER A 322 6.61 18.95 -5.55
CA SER A 322 7.11 20.23 -6.04
C SER A 322 6.04 21.11 -6.66
N LYS A 323 4.89 20.54 -7.07
CA LYS A 323 3.73 21.30 -7.55
C LYS A 323 2.95 22.02 -6.45
N PHE A 324 3.19 21.68 -5.18
CA PHE A 324 2.49 22.25 -4.03
C PHE A 324 3.36 23.21 -3.21
N GLU A 325 4.65 23.34 -3.51
CA GLU A 325 5.57 24.33 -2.93
C GLU A 325 5.71 25.54 -3.87
#